data_AF-A0A956CSB5-F1
#
_entry.id   AF-A0A956CSB5-F1
#
_cell.length_a   1.000
_cell.length_b   1.000
_cell.length_c   1.000
_cell.angle_alpha   90.00
_cell.angle_beta   90.00
_cell.angle_gamma   90.00
#
_symmetry.space_group_name_H-M   'P 1'
#
loop_
_entity.id
_entity.type
_entity.pdbx_description
1 polymer ?
#
loop_
_entity_poly.entity_id
_entity_poly.type
_entity_poly.pdbx_seq_one_letter_code
_entity_poly.pdbx_strand_id
1 'polypeptide(L)' 'MLERCVDGGVLLTPGGASGRDYESFIRLCFTSVEPGALDDALQRLRTVLGR' A
#
# COMPACT_ATOMS: atom_id res chain seq x y z
N MET A 1 -6.26 7.81 4.86
CA MET A 1 -5.15 7.54 3.91
C MET A 1 -5.33 6.19 3.22
N LEU A 2 -5.48 5.08 3.96
CA LEU A 2 -5.66 3.75 3.37
C LEU A 2 -6.85 3.64 2.41
N GLU A 3 -7.98 4.27 2.74
CA GLU A 3 -9.15 4.37 1.84
C GLU A 3 -8.79 4.98 0.48
N ARG A 4 -8.01 6.07 0.48
CA ARG A 4 -7.51 6.70 -0.76
C ARG A 4 -6.60 5.79 -1.57
N CYS A 5 -5.87 4.88 -0.92
CA CYS A 5 -5.08 3.86 -1.63
C CYS A 5 -6.00 2.85 -2.32
N VAL A 6 -7.08 2.42 -1.64
CA VAL A 6 -8.10 1.53 -2.21
C VAL A 6 -8.81 2.18 -3.39
N ASP A 7 -9.22 3.45 -3.26
CA ASP A 7 -9.80 4.23 -4.36
C ASP A 7 -8.83 4.36 -5.54
N GLY A 8 -7.52 4.48 -5.25
CA GLY A 8 -6.44 4.45 -6.23
C GLY A 8 -6.12 3.06 -6.80
N GLY A 9 -6.87 2.02 -6.43
CA GLY A 9 -6.70 0.66 -6.92
C GLY A 9 -5.52 -0.10 -6.30
N VAL A 10 -5.10 0.27 -5.09
CA VAL A 10 -3.98 -0.35 -4.35
C VAL A 10 -4.45 -0.77 -2.95
N LEU A 11 -4.37 -2.08 -2.67
CA LEU A 11 -4.67 -2.61 -1.34
C LEU A 11 -3.41 -2.67 -0.48
N LEU A 12 -3.49 -2.14 0.75
CA LEU A 12 -2.41 -2.15 1.73
C LEU A 12 -2.92 -2.66 3.07
N THR A 13 -2.05 -3.32 3.84
CA THR A 13 -2.37 -3.72 5.21
C THR A 13 -2.06 -2.55 6.17
N PRO A 14 -3.01 -2.13 7.04
CA PRO A 14 -2.72 -1.18 8.11
C PRO A 14 -1.64 -1.70 9.04
N GLY A 15 -0.68 -0.86 9.44
CA GLY A 15 0.41 -1.27 10.32
C GLY A 15 -0.08 -1.75 11.70
N GLY A 16 -1.20 -1.24 12.20
CA GLY A 16 -1.82 -1.71 13.45
C GLY A 16 -2.15 -3.21 13.47
N ALA A 17 -2.37 -3.84 12.31
CA ALA A 17 -2.53 -5.30 12.20
C ALA A 17 -1.24 -6.07 12.51
N SER A 18 -0.10 -5.40 12.56
CA SER A 18 1.23 -5.93 12.90
C SER A 18 1.68 -5.56 14.32
N GLY A 19 0.83 -4.91 15.12
CA GLY A 19 1.11 -4.52 16.51
C GLY A 19 0.92 -3.03 16.78
N ARG A 20 0.76 -2.68 18.06
CA ARG A 20 0.48 -1.30 18.52
C ARG A 20 1.58 -0.30 18.17
N ASP A 21 2.81 -0.76 18.04
CA ASP A 21 3.95 0.10 17.72
C ASP A 21 3.98 0.55 16.24
N TYR A 22 3.06 0.04 15.41
CA TYR A 22 3.03 0.26 13.96
C TYR A 22 1.81 1.04 13.46
N GLU A 23 1.05 1.71 14.34
CA GLU A 23 -0.21 2.39 13.98
C GLU A 23 -0.06 3.45 12.87
N SER A 24 1.10 4.12 12.79
CA SER A 24 1.40 5.10 11.74
C SER A 24 2.00 4.51 10.46
N PHE A 25 2.17 3.18 10.40
CA PHE A 25 2.83 2.48 9.31
C PHE A 25 1.83 1.77 8.40
N ILE A 26 2.33 1.35 7.24
CA ILE A 26 1.67 0.42 6.34
C ILE A 26 2.57 -0.79 6.13
N ARG A 27 1.99 -1.97 5.96
CA ARG A 27 2.71 -3.15 5.49
C ARG A 27 2.40 -3.37 4.01
N LEU A 28 3.46 -3.40 3.21
CA LEU A 28 3.42 -3.70 1.78
C LEU A 28 3.93 -5.12 1.57
N CYS A 29 3.11 -5.96 0.93
CA CYS A 29 3.50 -7.30 0.50
C CYS A 29 3.76 -7.26 -1.01
N PHE A 30 4.94 -7.72 -1.43
CA PHE A 30 5.35 -7.71 -2.84
C PHE A 30 5.60 -9.10 -3.42
N THR A 31 5.69 -10.12 -2.56
CA THR A 31 6.03 -11.49 -2.98
C THR A 31 4.85 -12.29 -3.53
N SER A 32 3.63 -11.78 -3.39
CA SER A 32 2.39 -12.46 -3.82
C SER A 32 1.82 -11.91 -5.13
N VAL A 33 2.57 -11.06 -5.83
CA VAL A 33 2.15 -10.43 -7.09
C VAL A 33 3.29 -10.52 -8.11
N GLU A 34 2.92 -10.56 -9.39
CA GLU A 34 3.90 -10.50 -10.48
C GLU A 34 4.64 -9.15 -10.49
N PRO A 35 5.92 -9.10 -10.90
CA PRO A 35 6.72 -7.87 -10.89
C PRO A 35 6.07 -6.69 -11.63
N GLY A 36 5.46 -6.92 -12.79
CA GLY A 36 4.78 -5.85 -13.54
C GLY A 36 3.56 -5.30 -12.80
N ALA A 37 2.80 -6.15 -12.11
CA ALA A 37 1.66 -5.71 -11.31
C ALA A 37 2.11 -4.92 -10.07
N LEU A 38 3.27 -5.27 -9.49
CA LEU A 38 3.90 -4.49 -8.43
C LEU A 38 4.29 -3.09 -8.92
N ASP A 39 4.93 -2.99 -10.08
CA ASP A 39 5.32 -1.70 -10.66
C ASP A 39 4.11 -0.80 -10.90
N ASP A 40 3.04 -1.34 -11.51
CA ASP A 40 1.79 -0.61 -11.71
C ASP A 40 1.17 -0.12 -10.40
N ALA A 41 1.15 -0.97 -9.37
CA ALA A 41 0.63 -0.62 -8.05
C ALA A 41 1.47 0.48 -7.39
N LEU A 42 2.79 0.43 -7.53
CA LEU A 42 3.69 1.47 -7.02
C LEU A 42 3.46 2.81 -7.74
N GLN A 43 3.22 2.82 -9.06
CA GLN A 43 2.86 4.05 -9.78
C GLN A 43 1.53 4.65 -9.30
N ARG A 44 0.51 3.82 -9.08
CA ARG A 44 -0.77 4.29 -8.50
C ARG A 44 -0.59 4.86 -7.10
N LEU A 45 0.23 4.21 -6.28
CA LEU A 45 0.52 4.68 -4.92
C LEU A 45 1.20 6.05 -4.90
N ARG A 46 2.10 6.32 -5.86
CA ARG A 46 2.75 7.63 -6.02
C ARG A 46 1.73 8.75 -6.23
N THR A 47 0.75 8.54 -7.10
CA THR A 47 -0.36 9.48 -7.31
C THR A 47 -1.14 9.77 -6.02
N VAL A 48 -1.44 8.74 -5.22
CA VAL A 48 -2.16 8.92 -3.94
C VAL A 48 -1.32 9.72 -2.92
N LEU A 49 -0.01 9.47 -2.89
CA LEU A 49 0.94 10.14 -2.00
C LEU A 49 1.38 11.53 -2.48
N GLY A 50 1.06 11.92 -3.72
CA GLY A 50 1.48 13.18 -4.33
C GLY A 50 2.99 13.23 -4.63
N ARG A 51 3.58 12.12 -5.10
CA ARG A 51 5.00 11.95 -5.47
C ARG A 51 5.16 11.33 -6.86
#